data_AF-A0A9E0BF57-F1
#
_entry.id   AF-A0A9E0BF57-F1
#
_cell.length_a   1.000
_cell.length_b   1.000
_cell.length_c   1.000
_cell.angle_alpha   90.00
_cell.angle_beta   90.00
_cell.angle_gamma   90.00
#
_symmetry.space_group_name_H-M   'P 1'
#
loop_
_entity.id
_entity.type
_entity.pdbx_description
1 polymer ?
#
loop_
_entity_poly.entity_id
_entity_poly.type
_entity_poly.pdbx_seq_one_letter_code
_entity_poly.pdbx_strand_id
1 'polypeptide(L)'
;MSSFANKSSEMFIGTYGVSDSDPSQIKLTINSDNTFYYQDFSIPGEETNITGNWILEGKKVLLKDDNSNDKFHNVWTFIDNGTVAKSRKGLSFYRLYKIDG
;
A
#
# COMPACT_ATOMS: atom_id res chain seq x y z
N MET A 1 -20.49 -22.52 8.47
CA MET A 1 -19.76 -22.60 7.18
C MET A 1 -19.24 -21.21 6.86
N SER A 2 -17.91 -21.07 6.70
CA SER A 2 -17.19 -20.04 5.93
C SER A 2 -15.73 -20.00 6.41
N SER A 3 -14.88 -20.89 5.89
CA SER A 3 -13.43 -20.90 6.18
C SER A 3 -12.57 -20.65 4.92
N PHE A 4 -13.14 -20.03 3.88
CA PHE A 4 -12.46 -19.82 2.60
C PHE A 4 -12.02 -18.37 2.33
N ALA A 5 -12.31 -17.41 3.21
CA ALA A 5 -11.88 -16.01 3.02
C ALA A 5 -10.50 -15.67 3.60
N ASN A 6 -10.05 -16.38 4.65
CA ASN A 6 -8.88 -15.94 5.44
C ASN A 6 -7.51 -16.17 4.79
N LYS A 7 -7.37 -17.12 3.86
CA LYS A 7 -6.04 -17.49 3.36
C LYS A 7 -5.46 -16.51 2.33
N SER A 8 -6.29 -15.66 1.73
CA SER A 8 -5.89 -14.72 0.67
C SER A 8 -5.55 -13.33 1.20
N SER A 9 -6.16 -12.90 2.31
CA SER A 9 -5.90 -11.58 2.90
C SER A 9 -4.55 -11.48 3.59
N GLU A 10 -3.98 -12.60 4.04
CA GLU A 10 -2.69 -12.59 4.77
C GLU A 10 -1.49 -12.34 3.86
N MET A 11 -1.58 -12.65 2.56
CA MET A 11 -0.40 -12.61 1.67
C MET A 11 0.20 -11.21 1.53
N PHE A 12 -0.64 -10.17 1.61
CA PHE A 12 -0.23 -8.78 1.37
C PHE A 12 -0.02 -7.99 2.67
N ILE A 13 -0.22 -8.61 3.84
CA ILE A 13 0.11 -7.98 5.13
C ILE A 13 1.63 -7.79 5.23
N GLY A 14 2.04 -6.60 5.67
CA GLY A 14 3.45 -6.25 5.86
C GLY A 14 3.77 -4.83 5.41
N THR A 15 5.07 -4.51 5.48
CA THR A 15 5.60 -3.22 5.05
C THR A 15 6.34 -3.35 3.73
N TYR A 16 6.08 -2.41 2.84
CA TYR A 16 6.64 -2.32 1.50
C TYR A 16 7.28 -0.95 1.33
N GLY A 17 8.37 -0.89 0.57
CA GLY A 17 8.95 0.39 0.21
C GLY A 17 9.95 0.29 -0.93
N VAL A 18 10.58 1.43 -1.18
CA VAL A 18 11.76 1.57 -2.03
C VAL A 18 13.03 1.26 -1.22
N SER A 19 14.20 1.24 -1.87
CA SER A 19 15.48 1.11 -1.14
C SER A 19 15.73 2.30 -0.22
N ASP A 20 16.44 2.11 0.89
CA ASP A 20 16.75 3.18 1.85
C ASP A 20 17.54 4.36 1.24
N SER A 21 18.26 4.12 0.14
CA SER A 21 18.96 5.16 -0.63
C SER A 21 18.07 5.95 -1.59
N ASP A 22 16.80 5.54 -1.76
CA ASP A 22 15.85 6.25 -2.62
C ASP A 22 15.30 7.47 -1.85
N PRO A 23 15.49 8.69 -2.38
CA PRO A 23 15.11 9.93 -1.69
C PRO A 23 13.59 10.08 -1.54
N SER A 24 12.78 9.37 -2.33
CA SER A 24 11.32 9.43 -2.22
C SER A 24 10.81 8.78 -0.94
N GLN A 25 11.59 7.86 -0.35
CA GLN A 25 11.28 7.11 0.86
C GLN A 25 9.83 6.60 0.91
N ILE A 26 9.28 6.19 -0.24
CA ILE A 26 7.89 5.74 -0.32
C ILE A 26 7.75 4.46 0.49
N LYS A 27 6.77 4.44 1.40
CA LYS A 27 6.47 3.31 2.28
C LYS A 27 4.97 3.05 2.35
N LEU A 28 4.59 1.79 2.31
CA LEU A 28 3.22 1.32 2.49
C LEU A 28 3.23 0.19 3.51
N THR A 29 2.47 0.32 4.59
CA THR A 29 2.25 -0.75 5.56
C THR A 29 0.78 -1.15 5.52
N ILE A 30 0.52 -2.44 5.28
CA ILE A 30 -0.83 -3.03 5.36
C ILE A 30 -0.90 -3.90 6.61
N ASN A 31 -1.77 -3.54 7.54
CA ASN A 31 -1.94 -4.25 8.81
C ASN A 31 -3.07 -5.27 8.73
N SER A 32 -2.99 -6.33 9.55
CA SER A 32 -3.98 -7.40 9.61
C SER A 32 -5.32 -6.97 10.24
N ASP A 33 -5.36 -5.83 10.91
CA ASP A 33 -6.55 -5.24 11.54
C ASP A 33 -7.34 -4.30 10.60
N ASN A 34 -7.12 -4.42 9.29
CA ASN A 34 -7.71 -3.58 8.25
C ASN A 34 -7.26 -2.13 8.23
N THR A 35 -6.20 -1.76 8.96
CA THR A 35 -5.60 -0.42 8.89
C THR A 35 -4.37 -0.38 7.97
N PHE A 36 -4.01 0.82 7.50
CA PHE A 36 -2.79 1.05 6.74
C PHE A 36 -2.04 2.31 7.19
N TYR A 37 -0.77 2.36 6.81
CA TYR A 37 0.04 3.58 6.83
C TYR A 37 0.71 3.77 5.45
N TYR A 38 0.72 4.99 4.94
CA TYR A 38 1.33 5.37 3.68
C TYR A 38 2.20 6.62 3.87
N GLN A 39 3.42 6.56 3.35
CA GLN A 39 4.42 7.63 3.35
C GLN A 39 4.89 7.89 1.91
N ASP A 40 5.00 9.15 1.51
CA ASP A 40 5.58 9.56 0.23
C ASP A 40 6.29 10.92 0.39
N PHE A 41 7.62 10.92 0.23
CA PHE A 41 8.48 12.11 0.28
C PHE A 41 9.09 12.43 -1.09
N SER A 42 8.48 11.94 -2.18
CA SER A 42 8.96 12.18 -3.55
C SER A 42 8.99 13.66 -3.94
N ILE A 43 8.15 14.49 -3.31
CA ILE A 43 8.05 15.93 -3.57
C ILE A 43 8.46 16.68 -2.28
N PRO A 44 9.62 17.37 -2.29
CA PRO A 44 10.05 18.18 -1.14
C PRO A 44 9.02 19.26 -0.78
N GLY A 45 8.64 19.34 0.50
CA GLY A 45 7.63 20.29 1.00
C GLY A 45 6.17 19.87 0.77
N GLU A 46 5.94 18.71 0.14
CA GLU A 46 4.63 18.06 0.04
C GLU A 46 4.68 16.65 0.64
N GLU A 47 5.40 16.48 1.75
CA GLU A 47 5.53 15.20 2.43
C GLU A 47 4.16 14.67 2.83
N THR A 48 3.84 13.48 2.36
CA THR A 48 2.53 12.87 2.58
C THR A 48 2.66 11.73 3.58
N ASN A 49 1.89 11.81 4.67
CA ASN A 49 1.73 10.74 5.65
C ASN A 49 0.23 10.50 5.85
N ILE A 50 -0.24 9.31 5.53
CA ILE A 50 -1.66 8.97 5.54
C ILE A 50 -1.87 7.68 6.33
N THR A 51 -2.89 7.68 7.18
CA THR A 51 -3.42 6.50 7.84
C THR A 51 -4.89 6.35 7.50
N GLY A 52 -5.39 5.13 7.58
CA GLY A 52 -6.79 4.85 7.32
C GLY A 52 -7.06 3.36 7.29
N ASN A 53 -8.15 3.00 6.62
CA ASN A 53 -8.58 1.61 6.46
C ASN A 53 -8.33 1.12 5.04
N TRP A 54 -8.16 -0.17 4.87
CA TRP A 54 -8.08 -0.79 3.55
C TRP A 54 -9.20 -1.81 3.34
N ILE A 55 -9.61 -1.95 2.08
CA ILE A 55 -10.52 -3.01 1.63
C ILE A 55 -9.93 -3.77 0.45
N LEU A 56 -10.33 -5.04 0.32
CA LEU A 56 -9.93 -5.89 -0.81
C LEU A 56 -11.05 -5.89 -1.86
N GLU A 57 -10.78 -5.31 -3.03
CA GLU A 57 -11.67 -5.31 -4.19
C GLU A 57 -11.09 -6.20 -5.29
N GLY A 58 -11.56 -7.45 -5.34
CA GLY A 58 -11.02 -8.46 -6.26
C GLY A 58 -9.56 -8.79 -5.91
N LYS A 59 -8.62 -8.35 -6.75
CA LYS A 59 -7.16 -8.55 -6.57
C LYS A 59 -6.42 -7.27 -6.16
N LYS A 60 -7.16 -6.22 -5.83
CA LYS A 60 -6.61 -4.90 -5.49
C LYS A 60 -6.94 -4.54 -4.06
N VAL A 61 -5.99 -3.93 -3.37
CA VAL A 61 -6.21 -3.27 -2.09
C VAL A 61 -6.51 -1.81 -2.38
N LEU A 62 -7.66 -1.34 -1.90
CA LEU A 62 -8.06 0.06 -1.94
C LEU A 62 -7.86 0.67 -0.56
N LEU A 63 -7.05 1.72 -0.50
CA LEU A 63 -6.79 2.51 0.68
C LEU A 63 -7.87 3.59 0.80
N LYS A 64 -8.55 3.63 1.94
CA LYS A 64 -9.56 4.62 2.28
C LYS A 64 -9.08 5.38 3.51
N ASP A 65 -8.66 6.62 3.30
CA ASP A 65 -8.53 7.52 4.43
C ASP A 65 -9.88 8.23 4.67
N ASP A 66 -10.03 8.77 5.87
CA ASP A 66 -11.27 9.44 6.27
C ASP A 66 -11.35 10.89 5.74
N ASN A 67 -10.28 11.39 5.09
CA ASN A 67 -10.04 12.84 4.92
C ASN A 67 -9.58 13.29 3.51
N SER A 68 -9.36 12.42 2.53
CA SER A 68 -8.74 12.83 1.26
C SER A 68 -9.69 12.97 0.08
N ASN A 69 -9.35 13.97 -0.74
CA ASN A 69 -9.78 14.12 -2.12
C ASN A 69 -8.93 13.24 -3.08
N ASP A 70 -8.59 12.00 -2.71
CA ASP A 70 -7.83 11.04 -3.52
C ASP A 70 -6.55 11.61 -4.17
N LYS A 71 -5.68 12.31 -3.42
CA LYS A 71 -4.43 12.91 -3.96
C LYS A 71 -3.22 11.98 -3.99
N PHE A 72 -3.27 10.82 -3.37
CA PHE A 72 -2.17 9.84 -3.33
C PHE A 72 -2.46 8.58 -4.17
N HIS A 73 -1.52 7.63 -4.17
CA HIS A 73 -1.69 6.30 -4.74
C HIS A 73 -2.53 5.43 -3.79
N ASN A 74 -3.86 5.40 -4.00
CA ASN A 74 -4.80 4.69 -3.12
C ASN A 74 -5.15 3.26 -3.60
N VAL A 75 -4.82 2.88 -4.83
CA VAL A 75 -5.10 1.54 -5.38
C VAL A 75 -3.79 0.78 -5.57
N TRP A 76 -3.69 -0.40 -4.94
CA TRP A 76 -2.50 -1.25 -4.97
C TRP A 76 -2.82 -2.66 -5.44
N THR A 77 -1.97 -3.21 -6.30
CA THR A 77 -2.03 -4.61 -6.73
C THR A 77 -0.82 -5.35 -6.18
N PHE A 78 -1.07 -6.44 -5.45
CA PHE A 78 -0.02 -7.29 -4.91
C PHE A 78 0.25 -8.46 -5.84
N ILE A 79 1.52 -8.68 -6.17
CA ILE A 79 1.98 -9.77 -7.04
C ILE A 79 3.10 -10.55 -6.35
N ASP A 80 3.63 -11.57 -7.03
CA ASP A 80 4.76 -12.36 -6.55
C ASP A 80 4.53 -12.89 -5.12
N ASN A 81 3.34 -13.48 -4.90
CA ASN A 81 2.87 -13.97 -3.60
C ASN A 81 2.86 -12.91 -2.48
N GLY A 82 2.62 -11.64 -2.83
CA GLY A 82 2.54 -10.55 -1.86
C GLY A 82 3.90 -9.97 -1.48
N THR A 83 4.94 -10.25 -2.26
CA THR A 83 6.27 -9.65 -2.04
C THR A 83 6.46 -8.32 -2.79
N VAL A 84 5.56 -8.00 -3.74
CA VAL A 84 5.65 -6.78 -4.54
C VAL A 84 4.29 -6.08 -4.58
N ALA A 85 4.27 -4.78 -4.31
CA ALA A 85 3.10 -3.93 -4.42
C ALA A 85 3.27 -2.95 -5.60
N LYS A 86 2.26 -2.86 -6.48
CA LYS A 86 2.27 -1.95 -7.63
C LYS A 86 1.08 -1.00 -7.58
N SER A 87 1.32 0.27 -7.90
CA SER A 87 0.26 1.27 -8.05
C SER A 87 0.46 2.09 -9.31
N ARG A 88 -0.65 2.56 -9.90
CA ARG A 88 -0.67 3.48 -11.03
C ARG A 88 -1.68 4.58 -10.76
N LYS A 89 -1.28 5.83 -10.98
CA LYS A 89 -2.16 7.00 -10.95
C LYS A 89 -1.84 7.92 -12.11
N GLY A 90 -2.73 7.96 -13.09
CA GLY A 90 -2.46 8.65 -14.36
C GLY A 90 -1.20 8.09 -15.05
N LEU A 91 -0.16 8.93 -15.11
CA LEU A 91 1.16 8.61 -15.67
C LEU A 91 2.22 8.25 -14.60
N SER A 92 1.89 8.32 -13.32
CA SER A 92 2.78 7.93 -12.22
C SER A 92 2.63 6.46 -11.90
N PHE A 93 3.75 5.77 -11.69
CA PHE A 93 3.80 4.34 -11.39
C PHE A 93 4.75 4.08 -10.23
N TYR A 94 4.26 3.36 -9.22
CA TYR A 94 5.08 2.91 -8.10
C TYR A 94 5.17 1.38 -8.08
N ARG A 95 6.36 0.90 -7.73
CA ARG A 95 6.63 -0.50 -7.44
C ARG A 95 7.42 -0.57 -6.14
N LEU A 96 6.79 -1.11 -5.12
CA LEU A 96 7.39 -1.29 -3.80
C LEU A 96 7.66 -2.78 -3.58
N TYR A 97 8.74 -3.08 -2.89
CA TYR A 97 9.08 -4.43 -2.47
C TYR A 97 8.80 -4.58 -1.00
N LYS A 98 8.33 -5.76 -0.58
CA LYS A 98 8.19 -6.09 0.82
C LYS A 98 9.58 -6.01 1.46
N ILE A 99 9.68 -5.26 2.54
CA ILE A 99 10.95 -5.04 3.24
C ILE A 99 11.14 -6.10 4.34
N ASP A 100 10.07 -6.81 4.72
CA ASP A 100 9.99 -7.73 5.88
C ASP A 100 10.43 -7.02 7.20
N GLY A 101 9.99 -7.38 8.41
CA GLY A 101 9.65 -8.70 8.93
C GLY A 101 10.83 -9.21 9.75
#